data_AF-A0A366MME1-F1
#
_entry.id   AF-A0A366MME1-F1
#
_cell.length_a   1.000
_cell.length_b   1.000
_cell.length_c   1.000
_cell.angle_alpha   90.00
_cell.angle_beta   90.00
_cell.angle_gamma   90.00
#
_symmetry.space_group_name_H-M   'P 1'
#
loop_
_entity.id
_entity.type
_entity.pdbx_description
1 polymer ?
#
loop_
_entity_poly.entity_id
_entity_poly.type
_entity_poly.pdbx_seq_one_letter_code
_entity_poly.pdbx_strand_id
1 'polypeptide(L)'
;MSKIKILIVEDESIIALNLKENLIDLGYEPCGITPNKCKTISILEKGIIPDLILMDIYLKGPTTGIELAKELKIIIPQIPIVFLTANSELTTIKKASEAFAYGYLLKPYKKSNLHAAIEIALSKAKEDNQKNIKIDAIENVNRTLIHKLELKEEQKSRTIQLKYGYLYDKEKEILYYGNEPLKLTSKEIKIIKYLCENPGHNVSQEQLEYAIWQDEPAGYAAFRSVLFRLRSKVHKDLIVNQNNTGYKIELL
;
A
#
# COMPACT_ATOMS: atom_id res chain seq x y z
N MET A 1 -7.02 11.25 -33.44
CA MET A 1 -7.38 10.57 -32.17
C MET A 1 -8.15 9.31 -32.50
N SER A 2 -7.98 8.24 -31.75
CA SER A 2 -8.85 7.06 -31.85
C SER A 2 -10.28 7.46 -31.49
N LYS A 3 -11.28 6.94 -32.22
CA LYS A 3 -12.68 7.21 -31.90
C LYS A 3 -13.05 6.52 -30.60
N ILE A 4 -13.90 7.16 -29.79
CA ILE A 4 -14.45 6.56 -28.57
C ILE A 4 -15.38 5.42 -28.95
N LYS A 5 -15.11 4.23 -28.41
CA LYS A 5 -15.84 3.00 -28.67
C LYS A 5 -17.03 2.88 -27.73
N ILE A 6 -18.23 2.75 -28.29
CA ILE A 6 -19.47 2.66 -27.51
C ILE A 6 -20.17 1.34 -27.80
N LEU A 7 -20.45 0.58 -26.74
CA LEU A 7 -21.25 -0.63 -26.81
C LEU A 7 -22.73 -0.27 -26.56
N ILE A 8 -23.61 -0.75 -27.43
CA ILE A 8 -25.06 -0.60 -27.29
C ILE A 8 -25.65 -1.92 -26.77
N VAL A 9 -26.37 -1.86 -25.66
CA VAL A 9 -27.13 -3.00 -25.11
C VAL A 9 -28.62 -2.66 -25.19
N GLU A 10 -29.31 -3.20 -26.20
CA GLU A 10 -30.68 -2.86 -26.58
C GLU A 10 -31.29 -4.03 -27.35
N ASP A 11 -32.47 -4.50 -26.92
CA ASP A 11 -33.13 -5.66 -27.55
C ASP A 11 -34.07 -5.28 -28.70
N GLU A 12 -34.46 -4.02 -28.79
CA GLU A 12 -35.26 -3.50 -29.91
C GLU A 12 -34.36 -3.04 -31.06
N SER A 13 -34.31 -3.86 -32.13
CA SER A 13 -33.41 -3.63 -33.28
C SER A 13 -33.54 -2.23 -33.90
N ILE A 14 -34.75 -1.68 -34.01
CA ILE A 14 -34.97 -0.36 -34.60
C ILE A 14 -34.36 0.73 -33.71
N ILE A 15 -34.55 0.65 -32.39
CA ILE A 15 -33.97 1.59 -31.43
C ILE A 15 -32.44 1.47 -31.45
N ALA A 16 -31.91 0.24 -31.44
CA ALA A 16 -30.48 -0.01 -31.46
C ALA A 16 -29.81 0.54 -32.74
N LEU A 17 -30.45 0.36 -33.90
CA LEU A 17 -29.94 0.88 -35.17
C LEU A 17 -29.99 2.41 -35.22
N ASN A 18 -31.09 3.03 -34.77
CA ASN A 18 -31.16 4.48 -34.68
C ASN A 18 -30.10 5.06 -33.72
N LEU A 19 -29.87 4.39 -32.59
CA LEU A 19 -28.81 4.78 -31.67
C LEU A 19 -27.43 4.67 -32.32
N LYS A 20 -27.15 3.55 -33.01
CA LYS A 20 -25.90 3.36 -33.77
C LYS A 20 -25.67 4.47 -34.78
N GLU A 21 -26.69 4.82 -35.55
CA GLU A 21 -26.63 5.94 -36.50
C GLU A 21 -26.28 7.23 -35.76
N ASN A 22 -27.07 7.62 -34.75
CA ASN A 22 -26.81 8.82 -33.96
C ASN A 22 -25.37 8.88 -33.40
N LEU A 23 -24.81 7.76 -32.95
CA LEU A 23 -23.43 7.69 -32.44
C LEU A 23 -22.38 7.94 -33.54
N ILE A 24 -22.51 7.29 -34.69
CA ILE A 24 -21.60 7.49 -35.85
C ILE A 24 -21.61 8.96 -36.25
N ASP A 25 -22.81 9.51 -36.27
CA ASP A 25 -23.18 10.84 -36.71
C ASP A 25 -22.75 11.92 -35.69
N LEU A 26 -22.39 11.52 -34.47
CA LEU A 26 -21.73 12.32 -33.43
C LEU A 26 -20.19 12.13 -33.41
N GLY A 27 -19.65 11.26 -34.25
CA GLY A 27 -18.21 10.98 -34.35
C GLY A 27 -17.71 9.82 -33.46
N TYR A 28 -18.60 9.10 -32.78
CA TYR A 28 -18.26 7.93 -31.98
C TYR A 28 -18.17 6.64 -32.84
N GLU A 29 -17.58 5.58 -32.28
CA GLU A 29 -17.45 4.27 -32.91
C GLU A 29 -18.32 3.24 -32.20
N PRO A 30 -19.46 2.82 -32.76
CA PRO A 30 -20.24 1.72 -32.19
C PRO A 30 -19.47 0.40 -32.32
N CYS A 31 -18.95 -0.12 -31.22
CA CYS A 31 -18.12 -1.33 -31.22
C CYS A 31 -18.93 -2.64 -31.10
N GLY A 32 -20.25 -2.53 -30.92
CA GLY A 32 -21.18 -3.65 -30.90
C GLY A 32 -22.61 -3.22 -30.60
N ILE A 33 -23.57 -4.05 -31.00
CA ILE A 33 -24.97 -4.01 -30.56
C ILE A 33 -25.29 -5.40 -29.99
N THR A 34 -25.79 -5.45 -28.76
CA THR A 34 -26.16 -6.71 -28.11
C THR A 34 -27.57 -6.63 -27.53
N PRO A 35 -28.42 -7.65 -27.75
CA PRO A 35 -29.80 -7.61 -27.30
C PRO A 35 -30.01 -8.11 -25.86
N ASN A 36 -28.99 -8.69 -25.23
CA ASN A 36 -29.14 -9.31 -23.91
C ASN A 36 -27.77 -9.55 -23.24
N LYS A 37 -27.82 -10.00 -21.99
CA LYS A 37 -26.65 -10.40 -21.18
C LYS A 37 -25.72 -11.37 -21.91
N CYS A 38 -26.22 -12.51 -22.40
CA CYS A 38 -25.37 -13.55 -22.99
C CYS A 38 -24.54 -13.03 -24.18
N LYS A 39 -25.15 -12.22 -25.05
CA LYS A 39 -24.44 -11.62 -26.19
C LYS A 39 -23.48 -10.52 -25.75
N THR A 40 -23.85 -9.73 -24.74
CA THR A 40 -22.99 -8.68 -24.16
C THR A 40 -21.71 -9.28 -23.61
N ILE A 41 -21.81 -10.30 -22.74
CA ILE A 41 -20.65 -10.97 -22.17
C ILE A 41 -19.79 -11.63 -23.26
N SER A 42 -20.40 -12.33 -24.23
CA SER A 42 -19.68 -12.98 -25.32
C SER A 42 -18.84 -12.02 -26.17
N ILE A 43 -19.30 -10.77 -26.37
CA ILE A 43 -18.54 -9.75 -27.09
C ILE A 43 -17.34 -9.26 -26.28
N LEU A 44 -17.51 -9.06 -24.97
CA LEU A 44 -16.42 -8.67 -24.07
C LEU A 44 -15.35 -9.77 -23.97
N GLU A 45 -15.77 -11.04 -23.85
CA GLU A 45 -14.88 -12.21 -23.83
C GLU A 45 -14.06 -12.36 -25.12
N LYS A 46 -14.58 -11.88 -26.26
CA LYS A 46 -13.86 -11.84 -27.53
C LYS A 46 -12.84 -10.70 -27.63
N GLY A 47 -12.64 -9.93 -26.56
CA GLY A 47 -11.65 -8.85 -26.49
C GLY A 47 -12.15 -7.50 -27.00
N ILE A 48 -13.46 -7.34 -27.24
CA ILE A 48 -14.02 -6.02 -27.54
C ILE A 48 -14.15 -5.25 -26.23
N ILE A 49 -13.33 -4.21 -26.07
CA ILE A 49 -13.33 -3.34 -24.88
C ILE A 49 -13.94 -1.98 -25.28
N PRO A 50 -15.15 -1.65 -24.82
CA PRO A 50 -15.75 -0.33 -25.04
C PRO A 50 -15.17 0.71 -24.07
N ASP A 51 -15.22 1.97 -24.46
CA ASP A 51 -14.95 3.13 -23.60
C ASP A 51 -16.20 3.57 -22.81
N LEU A 52 -17.39 3.22 -23.29
CA LEU A 52 -18.68 3.49 -22.63
C LEU A 52 -19.75 2.49 -23.09
N ILE A 53 -20.69 2.20 -22.19
CA ILE A 53 -21.86 1.36 -22.50
C ILE A 53 -23.13 2.21 -22.41
N LEU A 54 -23.94 2.15 -23.47
CA LEU A 54 -25.33 2.60 -23.46
C LEU A 54 -26.23 1.39 -23.30
N MET A 55 -27.03 1.37 -22.24
CA MET A 55 -27.79 0.18 -21.88
C MET A 55 -29.24 0.51 -21.61
N ASP A 56 -30.15 -0.18 -22.28
CA ASP A 56 -31.55 -0.17 -21.86
C ASP A 56 -31.70 -0.83 -20.49
N ILE A 57 -32.55 -0.23 -19.65
CA ILE A 57 -32.90 -0.76 -18.34
C ILE A 57 -33.75 -2.01 -18.48
N TYR A 58 -34.67 -2.01 -19.45
CA TYR A 58 -35.52 -3.15 -19.73
C TYR A 58 -34.93 -3.89 -20.92
N LEU A 59 -34.49 -5.13 -20.68
CA LEU A 59 -33.98 -6.01 -21.73
C LEU A 59 -34.89 -7.23 -21.82
N LYS A 60 -35.12 -7.73 -23.03
CA LYS A 60 -35.77 -9.03 -23.22
C LYS A 60 -35.01 -10.15 -22.52
N GLY A 61 -35.75 -10.95 -21.75
CA GLY A 61 -35.24 -12.14 -21.06
C GLY A 61 -35.33 -12.01 -19.54
N PRO A 62 -34.63 -12.88 -18.80
CA PRO A 62 -34.73 -12.94 -17.34
C PRO A 62 -33.84 -11.91 -16.62
N THR A 63 -32.98 -11.19 -17.35
CA THR A 63 -32.00 -10.27 -16.76
C THR A 63 -32.26 -8.85 -17.25
N THR A 64 -32.46 -7.95 -16.30
CA THR A 64 -32.62 -6.51 -16.56
C THR A 64 -31.27 -5.85 -16.86
N GLY A 65 -31.28 -4.67 -17.47
CA GLY A 65 -30.07 -3.88 -17.68
C GLY A 65 -29.36 -3.52 -16.37
N ILE A 66 -30.10 -3.33 -15.28
CA ILE A 66 -29.53 -3.01 -13.96
C ILE A 66 -28.74 -4.20 -13.40
N GLU A 67 -29.32 -5.40 -13.47
CA GLU A 67 -28.64 -6.63 -13.04
C GLU A 67 -27.40 -6.90 -13.89
N LEU A 68 -27.51 -6.70 -15.21
CA LEU A 68 -26.36 -6.81 -16.10
C LEU A 68 -25.28 -5.78 -15.75
N ALA A 69 -25.65 -4.52 -15.45
CA ALA A 69 -24.69 -3.50 -15.02
C ALA A 69 -23.88 -3.92 -13.81
N LYS A 70 -24.55 -4.51 -12.81
CA LYS A 70 -23.90 -5.00 -11.59
C LYS A 70 -22.83 -6.04 -11.91
N GLU A 71 -23.13 -6.98 -12.80
CA GLU A 71 -22.16 -7.99 -13.24
C GLU A 71 -21.02 -7.38 -14.05
N LEU A 72 -21.34 -6.46 -14.97
CA LEU A 72 -20.33 -5.76 -15.77
C LEU A 72 -19.39 -4.93 -14.91
N LYS A 73 -19.84 -4.35 -13.81
CA LYS A 73 -18.97 -3.62 -12.88
C LYS A 73 -17.96 -4.51 -12.15
N ILE A 74 -18.17 -5.82 -12.10
CA ILE A 74 -17.18 -6.78 -11.60
C ILE A 74 -16.13 -7.06 -12.69
N ILE A 75 -16.56 -7.18 -13.95
CA ILE A 75 -15.70 -7.59 -15.08
C ILE A 75 -14.88 -6.40 -15.61
N ILE A 76 -15.52 -5.23 -15.74
CA ILE A 76 -14.98 -4.00 -16.33
C ILE A 76 -15.36 -2.78 -15.47
N PRO A 77 -14.84 -2.69 -14.23
CA PRO A 77 -15.25 -1.67 -13.25
C PRO A 77 -15.13 -0.23 -13.75
N GLN A 78 -14.08 0.05 -14.53
CA GLN A 78 -13.69 1.37 -14.99
C GLN A 78 -14.57 1.91 -16.14
N ILE A 79 -15.38 1.06 -16.80
CA ILE A 79 -16.14 1.47 -17.98
C ILE A 79 -17.46 2.12 -17.54
N PRO A 80 -17.72 3.39 -17.90
CA PRO A 80 -18.98 4.06 -17.56
C PRO A 80 -20.17 3.43 -18.28
N ILE A 81 -21.28 3.38 -17.56
CA ILE A 81 -22.57 2.90 -18.06
C ILE A 81 -23.55 4.06 -17.98
N VAL A 82 -24.19 4.42 -19.09
CA VAL A 82 -25.36 5.31 -19.08
C VAL A 82 -26.60 4.55 -19.50
N PHE A 83 -27.62 4.65 -18.66
CA PHE A 83 -28.87 3.92 -18.82
C PHE A 83 -29.86 4.67 -19.72
N LEU A 84 -30.54 3.95 -20.58
CA LEU A 84 -31.63 4.44 -21.40
C LEU A 84 -32.96 4.03 -20.74
N THR A 85 -33.95 4.91 -20.64
CA THR A 85 -35.22 4.62 -19.93
C THR A 85 -36.43 5.31 -20.55
N ALA A 86 -37.60 4.64 -20.59
CA ALA A 86 -38.80 5.10 -21.28
C ALA A 86 -39.89 5.75 -20.40
N ASN A 87 -39.79 5.77 -19.06
CA ASN A 87 -40.89 6.26 -18.20
C ASN A 87 -40.46 6.89 -16.85
N SER A 88 -41.47 7.44 -16.17
CA SER A 88 -41.56 8.35 -15.01
C SER A 88 -41.26 7.77 -13.62
N GLU A 89 -41.03 6.46 -13.45
CA GLU A 89 -40.59 5.87 -12.16
C GLU A 89 -39.07 5.99 -11.93
N LEU A 90 -38.53 7.15 -12.31
CA LEU A 90 -37.11 7.50 -12.16
C LEU A 90 -36.60 7.27 -10.74
N THR A 91 -37.44 7.39 -9.71
CA THR A 91 -37.00 7.28 -8.31
C THR A 91 -36.55 5.88 -7.93
N THR A 92 -37.33 4.85 -8.27
CA THR A 92 -37.04 3.46 -7.88
C THR A 92 -35.88 2.91 -8.72
N ILE A 93 -35.93 3.19 -10.01
CA ILE A 93 -34.91 2.75 -10.97
C ILE A 93 -33.57 3.44 -10.72
N LYS A 94 -33.56 4.76 -10.47
CA LYS A 94 -32.32 5.47 -10.14
C LYS A 94 -31.72 4.92 -8.86
N LYS A 95 -32.50 4.78 -7.78
CA LYS A 95 -31.99 4.22 -6.52
C LYS A 95 -31.40 2.82 -6.71
N ALA A 96 -32.04 1.97 -7.50
CA ALA A 96 -31.55 0.61 -7.76
C ALA A 96 -30.25 0.55 -8.58
N SER A 97 -29.97 1.58 -9.39
CA SER A 97 -28.83 1.61 -10.31
C SER A 97 -27.78 2.68 -9.99
N GLU A 98 -28.01 3.52 -8.97
CA GLU A 98 -27.20 4.70 -8.62
C GLU A 98 -25.73 4.35 -8.38
N ALA A 99 -25.45 3.20 -7.78
CA ALA A 99 -24.08 2.73 -7.54
C ALA A 99 -23.30 2.38 -8.81
N PHE A 100 -23.97 2.18 -9.94
CA PHE A 100 -23.35 1.69 -11.18
C PHE A 100 -23.49 2.67 -12.36
N ALA A 101 -24.46 3.57 -12.28
CA ALA A 101 -24.80 4.51 -13.34
C ALA A 101 -23.88 5.74 -13.34
N TYR A 102 -23.34 6.06 -14.51
CA TYR A 102 -22.66 7.33 -14.76
C TYR A 102 -23.59 8.40 -15.34
N GLY A 103 -24.78 7.99 -15.80
CA GLY A 103 -25.81 8.87 -16.29
C GLY A 103 -27.09 8.12 -16.68
N TYR A 104 -28.15 8.90 -16.95
CA TYR A 104 -29.43 8.40 -17.44
C TYR A 104 -29.89 9.26 -18.61
N LEU A 105 -30.50 8.63 -19.62
CA LEU A 105 -31.07 9.28 -20.78
C LEU A 105 -32.51 8.81 -20.98
N LEU A 106 -33.47 9.74 -20.95
CA LEU A 106 -34.89 9.46 -21.17
C LEU A 106 -35.19 9.30 -22.67
N LYS A 107 -35.92 8.23 -23.03
CA LYS A 107 -36.48 7.99 -24.35
C LYS A 107 -37.87 8.66 -24.44
N PRO A 108 -38.22 9.33 -25.56
CA PRO A 108 -37.34 9.66 -26.68
C PRO A 108 -36.37 10.79 -26.32
N TYR A 109 -35.14 10.71 -26.83
CA TYR A 109 -34.09 11.71 -26.62
C TYR A 109 -33.71 12.43 -27.91
N LYS A 110 -33.20 13.66 -27.76
CA LYS A 110 -32.52 14.37 -28.84
C LYS A 110 -31.06 13.91 -28.94
N LYS A 111 -30.48 13.94 -30.15
CA LYS A 111 -29.06 13.63 -30.40
C LYS A 111 -28.10 14.48 -29.54
N SER A 112 -28.45 15.74 -29.27
CA SER A 112 -27.72 16.62 -28.34
C SER A 112 -27.70 16.10 -26.90
N ASN A 113 -28.80 15.52 -26.43
CA ASN A 113 -28.91 14.99 -25.08
C ASN A 113 -28.10 13.69 -24.93
N LEU A 114 -28.11 12.86 -25.97
CA LEU A 114 -27.26 11.67 -26.05
C LEU A 114 -25.78 12.06 -25.98
N HIS A 115 -25.35 13.03 -26.79
CA HIS A 115 -23.99 13.53 -26.80
C HIS A 115 -23.56 14.05 -25.42
N ALA A 116 -24.37 14.94 -24.82
CA ALA A 116 -24.08 15.47 -23.48
C ALA A 116 -24.00 14.36 -22.42
N ALA A 117 -24.88 13.37 -22.45
CA ALA A 117 -24.86 12.26 -21.49
C ALA A 117 -23.58 11.42 -21.61
N ILE A 118 -23.11 11.17 -22.83
CA ILE A 118 -21.86 10.45 -23.12
C ILE A 118 -20.66 11.25 -22.60
N GLU A 119 -20.56 12.53 -22.94
CA GLU A 119 -19.43 13.38 -22.53
C GLU A 119 -19.33 13.52 -21.01
N ILE A 120 -20.47 13.72 -20.32
CA ILE A 120 -20.52 13.79 -18.86
C ILE A 120 -20.06 12.45 -18.24
N ALA A 121 -20.53 11.32 -18.77
CA ALA A 121 -20.19 10.00 -18.26
C ALA A 121 -18.68 9.69 -18.44
N LEU A 122 -18.11 10.01 -19.61
CA LEU A 122 -16.68 9.84 -19.88
C LEU A 122 -15.82 10.75 -18.99
N SER A 123 -16.21 12.01 -18.82
CA SER A 123 -15.49 12.96 -17.96
C SER A 123 -15.46 12.48 -16.51
N LYS A 124 -16.62 12.06 -15.97
CA LYS A 124 -16.71 11.50 -14.61
C LYS A 124 -15.87 10.23 -14.44
N ALA A 125 -15.94 9.30 -15.40
CA ALA A 125 -15.13 8.08 -15.35
C ALA A 125 -13.63 8.39 -15.35
N LYS A 126 -13.19 9.38 -16.13
CA LYS A 126 -11.80 9.83 -16.13
C LYS A 126 -11.38 10.39 -14.77
N GLU A 127 -12.22 11.19 -14.13
CA GLU A 127 -11.96 11.73 -12.79
C GLU A 127 -11.87 10.64 -11.72
N ASP A 128 -12.80 9.68 -11.74
CA ASP A 128 -12.82 8.59 -10.76
C ASP A 128 -11.64 7.63 -10.95
N ASN A 129 -11.27 7.34 -12.20
CA ASN A 129 -10.06 6.57 -12.51
C ASN A 129 -8.79 7.28 -12.00
N GLN A 130 -8.70 8.61 -12.13
CA GLN A 130 -7.57 9.38 -11.60
C GLN A 130 -7.52 9.37 -10.07
N LYS A 131 -8.66 9.40 -9.38
CA LYS A 131 -8.71 9.28 -7.92
C LYS A 131 -8.23 7.90 -7.47
N ASN A 132 -8.70 6.83 -8.11
CA ASN A 132 -8.31 5.47 -7.79
C ASN A 132 -6.79 5.25 -7.96
N ILE A 133 -6.20 5.73 -9.06
CA ILE A 133 -4.74 5.66 -9.29
C ILE A 133 -3.96 6.39 -8.18
N LYS A 134 -4.45 7.54 -7.70
CA LYS A 134 -3.80 8.26 -6.59
C LYS A 134 -3.87 7.48 -5.28
N ILE A 135 -5.00 6.83 -5.00
CA ILE A 135 -5.17 6.00 -3.80
C ILE A 135 -4.16 4.84 -3.82
N ASP A 136 -4.08 4.10 -4.93
CA ASP A 136 -3.14 2.99 -5.08
C ASP A 136 -1.67 3.44 -4.92
N ALA A 137 -1.33 4.62 -5.45
CA ALA A 137 0.00 5.20 -5.30
C ALA A 137 0.31 5.51 -3.82
N ILE A 138 -0.65 6.08 -3.08
CA ILE A 138 -0.50 6.38 -1.65
C ILE A 138 -0.35 5.08 -0.85
N GLU A 139 -1.14 4.05 -1.12
CA GLU A 139 -1.04 2.76 -0.42
C GLU A 139 0.33 2.10 -0.62
N ASN A 140 0.86 2.14 -1.84
CA ASN A 140 2.20 1.63 -2.14
C ASN A 140 3.31 2.41 -1.41
N VAL A 141 3.18 3.74 -1.36
CA VAL A 141 4.10 4.58 -0.59
C VAL A 141 4.03 4.23 0.89
N ASN A 142 2.83 4.12 1.47
CA ASN A 142 2.64 3.77 2.88
C ASN A 142 3.26 2.42 3.22
N ARG A 143 3.05 1.40 2.39
CA ARG A 143 3.68 0.08 2.57
C ARG A 143 5.21 0.18 2.60
N THR A 144 5.79 0.96 1.68
CA THR A 144 7.23 1.17 1.62
C THR A 144 7.76 1.91 2.85
N LEU A 145 7.02 2.89 3.36
CA LEU A 145 7.39 3.63 4.56
C LEU A 145 7.37 2.76 5.80
N ILE A 146 6.33 1.94 5.97
CA ILE A 146 6.22 0.97 7.08
C ILE A 146 7.45 0.06 7.10
N HIS A 147 7.78 -0.54 5.95
CA HIS A 147 8.96 -1.41 5.85
C HIS A 147 10.27 -0.69 6.21
N LYS A 148 10.44 0.56 5.76
CA LYS A 148 11.63 1.38 6.12
C LYS A 148 11.69 1.71 7.61
N LEU A 149 10.54 1.89 8.26
CA LEU A 149 10.49 2.14 9.71
C LEU A 149 10.88 0.88 10.48
N GLU A 150 10.38 -0.29 10.09
CA GLU A 150 10.75 -1.59 10.67
C GLU A 150 12.26 -1.81 10.60
N LEU A 151 12.87 -1.62 9.42
CA LEU A 151 14.32 -1.74 9.25
C LEU A 151 15.13 -0.78 10.15
N LYS A 152 14.62 0.45 10.36
CA LYS A 152 15.26 1.42 11.26
C LYS A 152 15.12 1.02 12.73
N GLU A 153 13.99 0.45 13.14
CA GLU A 153 13.78 -0.05 14.49
C GLU A 153 14.67 -1.27 14.80
N GLU A 154 14.84 -2.17 13.83
CA GLU A 154 15.79 -3.28 13.94
C GLU A 154 17.23 -2.77 14.08
N GLN A 155 17.63 -1.79 13.27
CA GLN A 155 18.96 -1.19 13.35
C GLN A 155 19.21 -0.45 14.67
N LYS A 156 18.18 0.23 15.21
CA LYS A 156 18.21 0.87 16.53
C LYS A 156 18.23 -0.16 17.67
N SER A 157 17.60 -1.32 17.51
CA SER A 157 17.65 -2.42 18.48
C SER A 157 19.02 -3.12 18.48
N ARG A 158 19.67 -3.20 17.31
CA ARG A 158 21.00 -3.78 17.09
C ARG A 158 22.14 -2.92 17.65
N THR A 159 22.01 -1.60 17.60
CA THR A 159 23.08 -0.68 17.99
C THR A 159 22.72 0.11 19.25
N ILE A 160 23.63 0.16 20.22
CA ILE A 160 23.46 0.93 21.45
C ILE A 160 24.36 2.16 21.38
N GLN A 161 23.74 3.34 21.42
CA GLN A 161 24.49 4.58 21.57
C GLN A 161 24.90 4.76 23.03
N LEU A 162 26.19 5.01 23.22
CA LEU A 162 26.81 5.23 24.51
C LEU A 162 27.31 6.67 24.59
N LYS A 163 27.50 7.18 25.80
CA LYS A 163 28.09 8.53 25.98
C LYS A 163 29.47 8.60 25.36
N TYR A 164 29.96 9.84 25.19
CA TYR A 164 31.30 10.12 24.67
C TYR A 164 31.53 9.64 23.22
N GLY A 165 30.47 9.51 22.42
CA GLY A 165 30.58 9.23 20.98
C GLY A 165 30.85 7.76 20.63
N TYR A 166 30.53 6.84 21.54
CA TYR A 166 30.67 5.40 21.31
C TYR A 166 29.37 4.78 20.81
N LEU A 167 29.50 3.77 19.94
CA LEU A 167 28.38 2.97 19.43
C LEU A 167 28.74 1.49 19.56
N TYR A 168 27.89 0.71 20.23
CA TYR A 168 28.07 -0.73 20.34
C TYR A 168 27.12 -1.48 19.40
N ASP A 169 27.65 -2.29 18.47
CA ASP A 169 26.87 -3.19 17.62
C ASP A 169 26.77 -4.56 18.29
N LYS A 170 25.56 -4.93 18.75
CA LYS A 170 25.30 -6.18 19.48
C LYS A 170 25.53 -7.42 18.64
N GLU A 171 25.29 -7.35 17.33
CA GLU A 171 25.41 -8.52 16.44
C GLU A 171 26.86 -8.76 16.04
N LYS A 172 27.59 -7.69 15.68
CA LYS A 172 29.01 -7.80 15.33
C LYS A 172 29.91 -7.97 16.56
N GLU A 173 29.39 -7.65 17.75
CA GLU A 173 30.16 -7.50 18.98
C GLU A 173 31.36 -6.56 18.75
N ILE A 174 31.10 -5.37 18.22
CA ILE A 174 32.12 -4.35 17.96
C ILE A 174 31.70 -3.05 18.64
N LEU A 175 32.64 -2.43 19.36
CA LEU A 175 32.53 -1.07 19.87
C LEU A 175 33.19 -0.11 18.87
N TYR A 176 32.48 0.91 18.44
CA TYR A 176 32.97 1.97 17.57
C TYR A 176 33.14 3.27 18.37
N TYR A 177 34.11 4.10 17.96
CA TYR A 177 34.21 5.50 18.37
C TYR A 177 34.11 6.36 17.12
N GLY A 178 33.05 7.17 17.03
CA GLY A 178 32.63 7.73 15.74
C GLY A 178 32.35 6.59 14.75
N ASN A 179 33.13 6.52 13.67
CA ASN A 179 33.00 5.50 12.62
C ASN A 179 34.10 4.42 12.67
N GLU A 180 35.05 4.50 13.59
CA GLU A 180 36.21 3.60 13.63
C GLU A 180 36.00 2.46 14.66
N PRO A 181 36.19 1.18 14.29
CA PRO A 181 36.09 0.06 15.21
C PRO A 181 37.26 0.03 16.20
N LEU A 182 36.97 -0.09 17.50
CA LEU A 182 38.00 -0.24 18.52
C LEU A 182 38.54 -1.67 18.55
N LYS A 183 39.87 -1.80 18.57
CA LYS A 183 40.54 -3.08 18.80
C LYS A 183 40.43 -3.51 20.27
N LEU A 184 39.35 -4.21 20.56
CA LEU A 184 39.13 -4.89 21.83
C LEU A 184 39.42 -6.39 21.71
N THR A 185 39.95 -6.97 22.78
CA THR A 185 40.07 -8.43 22.90
C THR A 185 38.70 -9.06 23.18
N SER A 186 38.56 -10.36 22.94
CA SER A 186 37.32 -11.10 23.23
C SER A 186 36.87 -10.98 24.69
N LYS A 187 37.78 -10.80 25.64
CA LYS A 187 37.43 -10.60 27.06
C LYS A 187 36.98 -9.16 27.35
N GLU A 188 37.59 -8.18 26.71
CA GLU A 188 37.23 -6.76 26.85
C GLU A 188 35.85 -6.47 26.25
N ILE A 189 35.53 -7.03 25.08
CA ILE A 189 34.22 -6.84 24.45
C ILE A 189 33.08 -7.51 25.22
N LYS A 190 33.34 -8.67 25.88
CA LYS A 190 32.36 -9.32 26.75
C LYS A 190 31.93 -8.42 27.92
N ILE A 191 32.83 -7.60 28.45
CA ILE A 191 32.47 -6.60 29.47
C ILE A 191 31.50 -5.57 28.89
N ILE A 192 31.81 -5.02 27.71
CA ILE A 192 30.93 -4.05 27.04
C ILE A 192 29.56 -4.67 26.75
N LYS A 193 29.53 -5.87 26.18
CA LYS A 193 28.31 -6.64 25.89
C LYS A 193 27.43 -6.77 27.13
N TYR A 194 27.98 -7.30 28.21
CA TYR A 194 27.22 -7.60 29.42
C TYR A 194 26.69 -6.33 30.11
N LEU A 195 27.47 -5.24 30.12
CA LEU A 195 27.02 -3.95 30.64
C LEU A 195 25.91 -3.33 29.75
N CYS A 196 26.03 -3.48 28.43
CA CYS A 196 25.05 -3.03 27.45
C CYS A 196 23.73 -3.82 27.48
N GLU A 197 23.78 -5.11 27.85
CA GLU A 197 22.60 -5.97 28.06
C GLU A 197 21.86 -5.65 29.37
N ASN A 198 22.51 -4.95 30.31
CA ASN A 198 21.95 -4.54 31.60
C ASN A 198 21.90 -3.00 31.74
N PRO A 199 21.22 -2.30 30.81
CA PRO A 199 21.23 -0.84 30.77
C PRO A 199 20.68 -0.23 32.07
N GLY A 200 21.35 0.79 32.58
CA GLY A 200 20.88 1.54 33.76
C GLY A 200 21.17 0.89 35.12
N HIS A 201 21.49 -0.41 35.15
CA HIS A 201 21.73 -1.18 36.37
C HIS A 201 23.21 -1.28 36.72
N ASN A 202 23.52 -1.49 37.99
CA ASN A 202 24.88 -1.80 38.44
C ASN A 202 25.10 -3.30 38.31
N VAL A 203 26.13 -3.69 37.57
CA VAL A 203 26.55 -5.08 37.42
C VAL A 203 27.69 -5.37 38.38
N SER A 204 27.53 -6.38 39.23
CA SER A 204 28.56 -6.77 40.20
C SER A 204 29.83 -7.32 39.52
N GLN A 205 30.93 -7.32 40.28
CA GLN A 205 32.18 -7.91 39.82
C GLN A 205 32.02 -9.40 39.47
N GLU A 206 31.36 -10.17 40.33
CA GLU A 206 31.14 -11.61 40.14
C GLU A 206 30.39 -11.91 38.85
N GLN A 207 29.36 -11.10 38.54
CA GLN A 207 28.59 -11.22 37.29
C GLN A 207 29.46 -10.98 36.05
N LEU A 208 30.34 -9.96 36.09
CA LEU A 208 31.27 -9.71 34.97
C LEU A 208 32.33 -10.79 34.86
N GLU A 209 32.86 -11.31 35.97
CA GLU A 209 33.80 -12.42 35.97
C GLU A 209 33.18 -13.66 35.32
N TYR A 210 31.95 -14.00 35.71
CA TYR A 210 31.19 -15.10 35.11
C TYR A 210 30.90 -14.85 33.61
N ALA A 211 30.56 -13.62 33.21
CA ALA A 211 30.34 -13.31 31.80
C ALA A 211 31.61 -13.48 30.94
N ILE A 212 32.78 -13.15 31.48
CA ILE A 212 34.05 -13.22 30.74
C ILE A 212 34.58 -14.66 30.67
N TRP A 213 34.59 -15.36 31.81
CA TRP A 213 35.25 -16.66 32.02
C TRP A 213 34.31 -17.85 32.19
N GLN A 214 32.99 -17.64 32.21
CA GLN A 214 31.97 -18.68 32.33
C GLN A 214 32.25 -19.58 33.56
N ASP A 215 32.59 -20.86 33.32
CA ASP A 215 32.70 -21.89 34.34
C ASP A 215 34.04 -21.90 35.10
N GLU A 216 35.03 -21.11 34.68
CA GLU A 216 36.35 -21.02 35.37
C GLU A 216 36.76 -19.56 35.69
N PRO A 217 36.15 -18.92 36.71
CA PRO A 217 36.50 -17.56 37.10
C PRO A 217 37.99 -17.43 37.45
N ALA A 218 38.72 -16.61 36.68
CA ALA A 218 40.16 -16.39 36.89
C ALA A 218 40.48 -15.46 38.08
N GLY A 219 39.46 -15.06 38.84
CA GLY A 219 39.55 -14.23 40.04
C GLY A 219 39.84 -12.75 39.81
N TYR A 220 39.79 -12.00 40.90
CA TYR A 220 39.82 -10.53 40.92
C TYR A 220 41.02 -9.91 40.19
N ALA A 221 42.21 -10.48 40.34
CA ALA A 221 43.42 -9.95 39.72
C ALA A 221 43.33 -9.99 38.18
N ALA A 222 42.80 -11.10 37.63
CA ALA A 222 42.60 -11.25 36.20
C ALA A 222 41.53 -10.29 35.68
N PHE A 223 40.41 -10.15 36.42
CA PHE A 223 39.36 -9.18 36.11
C PHE A 223 39.88 -7.74 36.08
N ARG A 224 40.59 -7.31 37.13
CA ARG A 224 41.19 -5.98 37.19
C ARG A 224 42.12 -5.71 36.02
N SER A 225 42.89 -6.71 35.61
CA SER A 225 43.81 -6.60 34.47
C SER A 225 43.07 -6.35 33.15
N VAL A 226 41.97 -7.08 32.91
CA VAL A 226 41.11 -6.88 31.72
C VAL A 226 40.43 -5.51 31.77
N LEU A 227 39.85 -5.16 32.92
CA LEU A 227 39.15 -3.88 33.10
C LEU A 227 40.09 -2.68 32.94
N PHE A 228 41.32 -2.78 33.45
CA PHE A 228 42.34 -1.75 33.30
C PHE A 228 42.70 -1.53 31.82
N ARG A 229 42.96 -2.60 31.06
CA ARG A 229 43.25 -2.51 29.63
C ARG A 229 42.07 -1.95 28.85
N LEU A 230 40.85 -2.37 29.17
CA LEU A 230 39.64 -1.81 28.56
C LEU A 230 39.55 -0.29 28.79
N ARG A 231 39.67 0.16 30.06
CA ARG A 231 39.63 1.57 30.43
C ARG A 231 40.76 2.42 29.83
N SER A 232 41.87 1.81 29.43
CA SER A 232 42.94 2.51 28.71
C SER A 232 42.60 2.79 27.24
N LYS A 233 41.58 2.11 26.70
CA LYS A 233 41.16 2.19 25.29
C LYS A 233 39.86 2.97 25.09
N VAL A 234 39.11 3.22 26.16
CA VAL A 234 37.83 3.94 26.13
C VAL A 234 37.88 5.18 27.01
N HIS A 235 36.93 6.09 26.85
CA HIS A 235 36.83 7.26 27.72
C HIS A 235 36.73 6.85 29.20
N LYS A 236 37.47 7.54 30.07
CA LYS A 236 37.62 7.18 31.50
C LYS A 236 36.29 7.06 32.26
N ASP A 237 35.30 7.84 31.85
CA ASP A 237 33.98 7.91 32.47
C ASP A 237 32.91 7.09 31.70
N LEU A 238 33.31 6.33 30.67
CA LEU A 238 32.37 5.46 29.94
C LEU A 238 31.91 4.28 30.80
N ILE A 239 32.83 3.71 31.59
CA ILE A 239 32.55 2.59 32.50
C ILE A 239 32.86 3.05 33.93
N VAL A 240 31.81 3.36 34.68
CA VAL A 240 31.91 3.90 36.04
C VAL A 240 31.79 2.79 37.08
N ASN A 241 32.49 2.95 38.21
CA ASN A 241 32.30 2.12 39.40
C ASN A 241 31.39 2.91 40.36
N GLN A 242 30.31 2.28 40.83
CA GLN A 242 29.32 2.92 41.70
C GLN A 242 29.41 2.34 43.13
N ASN A 243 30.03 3.10 44.05
CA ASN A 243 29.94 2.93 45.52
C ASN A 243 29.92 1.48 46.04
N ASN A 244 30.87 0.63 45.63
CA ASN A 244 30.99 -0.80 46.02
C ASN A 244 29.87 -1.74 45.55
N THR A 245 28.96 -1.28 44.69
CA THR A 245 27.84 -2.12 44.18
C THR A 245 28.13 -2.73 42.81
N GLY A 246 29.11 -2.20 42.07
CA GLY A 246 29.52 -2.77 40.79
C GLY A 246 29.89 -1.73 39.74
N TYR A 247 29.77 -2.14 38.48
CA TYR A 247 30.12 -1.38 37.29
C TYR A 247 28.90 -1.08 36.44
N LYS A 248 28.93 0.07 35.77
CA LYS A 248 27.89 0.50 34.85
C LYS A 248 28.51 1.15 33.62
N ILE A 249 27.88 0.96 32.45
CA ILE A 249 28.24 1.67 31.23
C ILE A 249 27.28 2.85 31.01
N GLU A 250 27.82 3.98 30.59
CA GLU A 250 27.05 5.20 30.36
C GLU A 250 26.40 5.19 28.97
N LEU A 251 25.07 5.14 28.95
CA LEU A 251 24.25 5.23 27.73
C LEU A 251 23.98 6.68 27.38
N LEU A 252 23.83 6.97 26.07
CA LEU A 252 23.46 8.30 25.60
C LEU A 252 22.04 8.68 26.02
#